data_AF-A0A0D6LJJ1-F1
#
_entry.id   AF-A0A0D6LJJ1-F1
#
_cell.length_a   1.000
_cell.length_b   1.000
_cell.length_c   1.000
_cell.angle_alpha   90.00
_cell.angle_beta   90.00
_cell.angle_gamma   90.00
#
_symmetry.space_group_name_H-M   'P 1'
#
loop_
_entity.id
_entity.type
_entity.pdbx_description
1 polymer ?
#
loop_
_entity_poly.entity_id
_entity_poly.type
_entity_poly.pdbx_seq_one_letter_code
_entity_poly.pdbx_strand_id
1 'polypeptide(L)'
;MLHQHPLPTPDDVFTKLSGGTTFTQIDFADAYLQIELDDAAKELLTINTHRGLLRYNRLPFGVKSAPGIFQQIMDSMICGLNGCAAYLDDVIVTGRTIEEHIANLEALFKRISAYGFRVRVEKCSFLMPQLRYLGNIIDATGRRPDLSKIEAIQKMPEPRDIGQLPRCANYVHQWTLY
;
A
#
# COMPACT_ATOMS: atom_id res chain seq x y z
N MET A 1 12.06 13.10 -17.30
CA MET A 1 10.68 12.62 -17.17
C MET A 1 10.49 12.10 -15.76
N LEU A 2 9.43 12.50 -15.05
CA LEU A 2 9.08 11.89 -13.75
C LEU A 2 8.73 10.42 -14.01
N HIS A 3 9.30 9.51 -13.22
CA HIS A 3 8.93 8.10 -13.27
C HIS A 3 7.46 7.96 -12.86
N GLN A 4 6.59 7.62 -13.81
CA GLN A 4 5.15 7.49 -13.62
C GLN A 4 4.77 6.03 -13.86
N HIS A 5 4.94 5.20 -12.84
CA HIS A 5 4.24 3.92 -12.77
C HIS A 5 2.83 4.19 -12.24
N PRO A 6 1.76 3.80 -12.97
CA PRO A 6 0.40 4.05 -12.51
C PRO A 6 0.15 3.27 -11.23
N LEU A 7 -0.41 3.94 -10.22
CA LEU A 7 -0.91 3.24 -9.05
C LEU A 7 -2.15 2.43 -9.46
N PRO A 8 -2.26 1.16 -9.02
CA PRO A 8 -3.45 0.38 -9.31
C PRO A 8 -4.68 1.06 -8.72
N THR A 9 -5.80 1.01 -9.44
CA THR A 9 -7.04 1.53 -8.87
C THR A 9 -7.50 0.60 -7.73
N PRO A 10 -8.23 1.12 -6.74
CA PRO A 10 -8.81 0.29 -5.69
C PRO A 10 -9.61 -0.89 -6.27
N ASP A 11 -10.36 -0.68 -7.34
CA ASP A 11 -11.14 -1.72 -8.01
C ASP A 11 -10.27 -2.81 -8.64
N ASP A 12 -9.10 -2.49 -9.20
CA ASP A 12 -8.15 -3.48 -9.70
C ASP A 12 -7.64 -4.38 -8.56
N VAL A 13 -7.34 -3.76 -7.40
CA VAL A 13 -6.91 -4.47 -6.20
C VAL A 13 -8.01 -5.38 -5.68
N PHE A 14 -9.25 -4.86 -5.54
CA PHE A 14 -10.39 -5.66 -5.08
C PHE A 14 -10.76 -6.79 -6.04
N THR A 15 -10.59 -6.59 -7.35
CA THR A 15 -10.83 -7.64 -8.35
C THR A 15 -9.93 -8.84 -8.13
N LYS A 16 -8.64 -8.61 -7.80
CA LYS A 16 -7.68 -9.68 -7.47
C LYS A 16 -7.99 -10.39 -6.15
N LEU A 17 -8.67 -9.71 -5.23
CA LEU A 17 -9.04 -10.24 -3.91
C LEU A 17 -10.43 -10.89 -3.88
N SER A 18 -11.18 -10.78 -4.96
CA SER A 18 -12.56 -11.28 -5.05
C SER A 18 -12.64 -12.80 -4.97
N GLY A 19 -13.65 -13.30 -4.26
CA GLY A 19 -13.87 -14.74 -4.05
C GLY A 19 -12.96 -15.39 -3.00
N GLY A 20 -12.06 -14.60 -2.39
CA GLY A 20 -11.26 -15.01 -1.25
C GLY A 20 -12.08 -15.20 0.02
N THR A 21 -11.76 -16.22 0.82
CA THR A 21 -12.42 -16.49 2.11
C THR A 21 -11.55 -16.14 3.31
N THR A 22 -10.23 -16.15 3.10
CA THR A 22 -9.22 -15.83 4.12
C THR A 22 -8.27 -14.78 3.57
N PHE A 23 -7.82 -13.86 4.41
CA PHE A 23 -7.00 -12.72 4.02
C PHE A 23 -5.77 -12.62 4.93
N THR A 24 -4.66 -12.15 4.36
CA THR A 24 -3.45 -11.82 5.11
C THR A 24 -2.90 -10.53 4.57
N GLN A 25 -2.59 -9.59 5.47
CA GLN A 25 -1.98 -8.32 5.14
C GLN A 25 -0.53 -8.32 5.65
N ILE A 26 0.39 -8.01 4.73
CA ILE A 26 1.82 -7.93 4.97
C ILE A 26 2.26 -6.47 4.91
N ASP A 27 2.91 -6.01 5.98
CA ASP A 27 3.50 -4.68 6.14
C ASP A 27 5.03 -4.75 6.03
N PHE A 28 5.61 -3.96 5.12
CA PHE A 28 7.06 -3.93 4.92
C PHE A 28 7.76 -3.02 5.94
N ALA A 29 8.86 -3.50 6.51
CA ALA A 29 9.64 -2.71 7.47
C ALA A 29 10.36 -1.56 6.76
N ASP A 30 10.11 -0.31 7.16
CA ASP A 30 10.84 0.86 6.63
C ASP A 30 10.82 0.95 5.09
N ALA A 31 9.71 0.49 4.47
CA ALA A 31 9.41 0.43 3.04
C ALA A 31 10.47 1.03 2.08
N TYR A 32 10.40 2.34 1.80
CA TYR A 32 11.26 3.01 0.82
C TYR A 32 12.75 2.90 1.15
N LEU A 33 13.12 2.88 2.43
CA LEU A 33 14.51 2.77 2.87
C LEU A 33 15.13 1.40 2.58
N GLN A 34 14.36 0.42 2.11
CA GLN A 34 14.89 -0.85 1.62
C GLN A 34 15.39 -0.79 0.18
N ILE A 35 15.01 0.23 -0.61
CA ILE A 35 15.42 0.38 -2.00
C ILE A 35 16.77 1.10 -2.08
N GLU A 36 17.75 0.47 -2.72
CA GLU A 36 19.03 1.11 -3.03
C GLU A 36 18.92 2.10 -4.18
N LEU A 37 19.58 3.25 -4.05
CA LEU A 37 19.67 4.23 -5.12
C LEU A 37 20.85 3.92 -6.03
N ASP A 38 20.71 4.20 -7.33
CA ASP A 38 21.84 4.26 -8.25
C ASP A 38 22.68 5.53 -7.98
N ASP A 39 23.93 5.56 -8.47
CA ASP A 39 24.86 6.65 -8.15
C ASP A 39 24.40 8.01 -8.67
N ALA A 40 23.68 8.06 -9.80
CA ALA A 40 23.13 9.30 -10.34
C ALA A 40 22.01 9.86 -9.43
N ALA A 41 21.13 8.99 -8.93
CA ALA A 41 20.07 9.35 -8.00
C ALA A 41 20.64 9.78 -6.64
N LYS A 42 21.72 9.13 -6.15
CA LYS A 42 22.41 9.55 -4.92
C LYS A 42 22.92 10.98 -5.01
N GLU A 43 23.41 11.39 -6.18
CA GLU A 43 23.89 12.75 -6.41
C GLU A 43 22.73 13.77 -6.39
N LEU A 44 21.63 13.47 -7.06
CA LEU A 44 20.42 14.31 -7.08
C LEU A 44 19.78 14.46 -5.70
N LEU A 45 19.90 13.45 -4.85
CA LEU A 45 19.35 13.42 -3.50
C LEU A 45 20.36 13.89 -2.43
N THR A 46 21.41 14.61 -2.83
CA THR A 46 22.35 15.22 -1.89
C THR A 46 21.64 16.31 -1.07
N ILE A 47 21.75 16.25 0.26
CA ILE A 47 21.22 17.25 1.17
C ILE A 47 22.36 18.09 1.78
N ASN A 48 22.05 19.36 2.05
CA ASN A 48 22.95 20.24 2.78
C ASN A 48 22.62 20.20 4.27
N THR A 49 23.64 19.99 5.09
CA THR A 49 23.55 20.02 6.56
C THR A 49 24.57 21.01 7.11
N HIS A 50 24.41 21.42 8.37
CA HIS A 50 25.40 22.26 9.06
C HIS A 50 26.80 21.63 9.15
N ARG A 51 26.93 20.32 8.85
CA ARG A 51 28.21 19.58 8.84
C ARG A 51 28.74 19.33 7.43
N GLY A 52 28.06 19.83 6.39
CA GLY A 52 28.41 19.62 4.99
C GLY A 52 27.35 18.85 4.20
N LEU A 53 27.74 18.41 3.00
CA LEU A 53 26.87 17.70 2.06
C LEU A 53 26.83 16.21 2.40
N LEU A 54 25.62 15.65 2.51
CA LEU A 54 25.39 14.22 2.72
C LEU A 54 24.54 13.64 1.59
N ARG A 55 24.79 12.39 1.22
CA ARG A 55 24.05 11.67 0.18
C ARG A 55 23.27 10.52 0.78
N TYR A 56 22.03 10.33 0.33
CA TYR A 56 21.26 9.14 0.67
C TYR A 56 21.76 7.95 -0.15
N ASN A 57 21.89 6.78 0.49
CA ASN A 57 22.17 5.50 -0.19
C ASN A 57 20.91 4.68 -0.52
N ARG A 58 19.78 5.10 0.07
CA ARG A 58 18.47 4.45 -0.03
C ARG A 58 17.42 5.49 -0.37
N LEU A 59 16.31 5.08 -0.98
CA LEU A 59 15.24 5.98 -1.39
C LEU A 59 14.61 6.67 -0.16
N PRO A 60 14.78 7.99 0.00
CA PRO A 60 14.25 8.70 1.17
C PRO A 60 12.76 9.02 0.99
N PHE A 61 12.05 9.16 2.12
CA PHE A 61 10.70 9.68 2.13
C PHE A 61 10.65 11.14 1.65
N GLY A 62 9.54 11.53 1.02
CA GLY A 62 9.34 12.89 0.50
C GLY A 62 9.73 13.08 -0.97
N VAL A 63 10.37 12.10 -1.60
CA VAL A 63 10.63 12.12 -3.04
C VAL A 63 9.32 11.84 -3.79
N LYS A 64 8.93 12.76 -4.69
CA LYS A 64 7.64 12.68 -5.41
C LYS A 64 7.48 11.39 -6.23
N SER A 65 8.56 10.83 -6.76
CA SER A 65 8.56 9.60 -7.54
C SER A 65 8.65 8.33 -6.68
N ALA A 66 8.92 8.42 -5.38
CA ALA A 66 9.13 7.25 -4.53
C ALA A 66 7.94 6.26 -4.51
N PRO A 67 6.68 6.70 -4.38
CA PRO A 67 5.53 5.79 -4.38
C PRO A 67 5.40 5.00 -5.69
N GLY A 68 5.63 5.65 -6.83
CA GLY A 68 5.55 4.99 -8.15
C GLY A 68 6.66 3.97 -8.35
N ILE A 69 7.90 4.31 -7.95
CA ILE A 69 9.04 3.37 -8.00
C ILE A 69 8.75 2.16 -7.12
N PHE A 70 8.28 2.40 -5.89
CA PHE A 70 7.97 1.33 -4.95
C PHE A 70 6.84 0.42 -5.46
N GLN A 71 5.77 1.01 -6.00
CA GLN A 71 4.68 0.24 -6.61
C GLN A 71 5.17 -0.63 -7.77
N GLN A 72 6.02 -0.11 -8.66
CA GLN A 72 6.58 -0.90 -9.76
C GLN A 72 7.35 -2.12 -9.25
N ILE A 73 8.15 -1.94 -8.20
CA ILE A 73 8.92 -3.02 -7.60
C ILE A 73 7.99 -4.04 -6.96
N MET A 74 6.96 -3.59 -6.23
CA MET A 74 5.96 -4.47 -5.63
C MET A 74 5.19 -5.27 -6.68
N ASP A 75 4.74 -4.63 -7.75
CA ASP A 75 4.07 -5.30 -8.88
C ASP A 75 4.97 -6.34 -9.53
N SER A 76 6.25 -6.02 -9.72
CA SER A 76 7.26 -6.95 -10.28
C SER A 76 7.53 -8.13 -9.35
N MET A 77 7.53 -7.88 -8.04
CA MET A 77 7.67 -8.92 -7.02
C MET A 77 6.47 -9.86 -7.09
N ILE A 78 5.23 -9.36 -7.00
CA ILE A 78 4.03 -10.21 -6.99
C ILE A 78 3.61 -10.74 -8.36
N CYS A 79 4.28 -10.32 -9.43
CA CYS A 79 3.98 -10.75 -10.80
C CYS A 79 3.97 -12.29 -10.91
N GLY A 80 2.87 -12.84 -11.43
CA GLY A 80 2.68 -14.28 -11.60
C GLY A 80 2.17 -15.01 -10.35
N LEU A 81 2.00 -14.33 -9.22
CA LEU A 81 1.37 -14.90 -8.02
C LEU A 81 -0.15 -14.78 -8.10
N ASN A 82 -0.84 -15.85 -7.72
CA ASN A 82 -2.30 -15.86 -7.62
C ASN A 82 -2.74 -15.35 -6.23
N GLY A 83 -3.92 -14.72 -6.18
CA GLY A 83 -4.51 -14.23 -4.93
C GLY A 83 -3.66 -13.19 -4.20
N CYS A 84 -2.73 -12.52 -4.89
CA CYS A 84 -1.87 -11.48 -4.33
C CYS A 84 -2.22 -10.13 -4.96
N ALA A 85 -2.35 -9.10 -4.13
CA ALA A 85 -2.54 -7.73 -4.58
C ALA A 85 -1.64 -6.80 -3.77
N ALA A 86 -1.01 -5.84 -4.44
CA ALA A 86 -0.15 -4.84 -3.82
C ALA A 86 -0.74 -3.46 -4.06
N TYR A 87 -0.72 -2.62 -3.03
CA TYR A 87 -1.01 -1.19 -3.17
C TYR A 87 -0.13 -0.44 -2.18
N LEU A 88 0.80 0.34 -2.73
CA LEU A 88 1.86 1.02 -2.00
C LEU A 88 2.63 0.05 -1.09
N ASP A 89 2.62 0.31 0.21
CA ASP A 89 3.42 -0.41 1.22
C ASP A 89 2.72 -1.67 1.75
N ASP A 90 1.49 -1.93 1.32
CA ASP A 90 0.68 -3.07 1.73
C ASP A 90 0.61 -4.14 0.65
N VAL A 91 0.88 -5.39 1.03
CA VAL A 91 0.59 -6.57 0.19
C VAL A 91 -0.45 -7.44 0.87
N ILE A 92 -1.51 -7.76 0.13
CA ILE A 92 -2.59 -8.63 0.58
C ILE A 92 -2.50 -9.96 -0.15
N VAL A 93 -2.65 -11.03 0.61
CA VAL A 93 -2.80 -12.40 0.11
C VAL A 93 -4.19 -12.91 0.45
N THR A 94 -4.79 -13.64 -0.48
CA THR A 94 -6.05 -14.35 -0.29
C THR A 94 -6.05 -15.71 -0.97
N GLY A 95 -7.00 -16.56 -0.59
CA GLY A 95 -7.31 -17.85 -1.22
C GLY A 95 -8.78 -18.22 -0.99
N ARG A 96 -9.33 -19.09 -1.85
CA ARG A 96 -10.71 -19.58 -1.73
C ARG A 96 -10.82 -20.62 -0.62
N THR A 97 -9.76 -21.40 -0.43
CA THR A 97 -9.59 -22.32 0.71
C THR A 97 -8.37 -21.93 1.54
N ILE A 98 -8.27 -22.47 2.75
CA ILE A 98 -7.12 -22.20 3.61
C ILE A 98 -5.82 -22.79 3.03
N GLU A 99 -5.90 -23.91 2.33
CA GLU A 99 -4.76 -24.55 1.67
C GLU A 99 -4.25 -23.69 0.50
N GLU A 100 -5.15 -23.15 -0.33
CA GLU A 100 -4.79 -22.22 -1.40
C GLU A 100 -4.16 -20.95 -0.82
N HIS A 101 -4.75 -20.42 0.26
CA HIS A 101 -4.23 -19.24 0.95
C HIS A 101 -2.80 -19.46 1.49
N ILE A 102 -2.56 -20.59 2.16
CA ILE A 102 -1.24 -20.95 2.68
C ILE A 102 -0.23 -21.09 1.53
N ALA A 103 -0.61 -21.77 0.43
CA ALA A 103 0.27 -21.92 -0.73
C ALA A 103 0.62 -20.56 -1.37
N ASN A 104 -0.35 -19.66 -1.50
CA ASN A 104 -0.12 -18.31 -2.02
C ASN A 104 0.79 -17.50 -1.09
N LEU A 105 0.59 -17.62 0.23
CA LEU A 105 1.40 -16.95 1.24
C LEU A 105 2.86 -17.44 1.22
N GLU A 106 3.07 -18.75 1.12
CA GLU A 106 4.42 -19.34 0.98
C GLU A 106 5.12 -18.86 -0.30
N ALA A 107 4.40 -18.79 -1.43
CA ALA A 107 4.93 -18.29 -2.69
C ALA A 107 5.33 -16.82 -2.57
N LEU A 108 4.50 -15.99 -1.92
CA LEU A 108 4.82 -14.60 -1.64
C LEU A 108 6.08 -14.48 -0.77
N PHE A 109 6.19 -15.23 0.32
CA PHE A 109 7.36 -15.14 1.21
C PHE A 109 8.67 -15.54 0.54
N LYS A 110 8.66 -16.57 -0.32
CA LYS A 110 9.82 -16.91 -1.16
C LYS A 110 10.23 -15.73 -2.04
N ARG A 111 9.26 -15.02 -2.60
CA ARG A 111 9.47 -13.87 -3.47
C ARG A 111 10.02 -12.66 -2.71
N ILE A 112 9.43 -12.34 -1.55
CA ILE A 112 9.91 -11.29 -0.64
C ILE A 112 11.37 -11.55 -0.24
N SER A 113 11.69 -12.80 0.13
CA SER A 113 13.05 -13.19 0.49
C SER A 113 14.02 -13.08 -0.70
N ALA A 114 13.60 -13.49 -1.91
CA ALA A 114 14.42 -13.39 -3.11
C ALA A 114 14.73 -11.93 -3.52
N TYR A 115 13.79 -11.01 -3.30
CA TYR A 115 14.02 -9.57 -3.51
C TYR A 115 14.78 -8.91 -2.36
N GLY A 116 15.00 -9.60 -1.24
CA GLY A 116 15.70 -9.08 -0.07
C GLY A 116 14.87 -8.13 0.80
N PHE A 117 13.55 -8.09 0.60
CA PHE A 117 12.66 -7.26 1.42
C PHE A 117 12.43 -7.86 2.80
N ARG A 118 12.28 -6.98 3.78
CA ARG A 118 11.99 -7.29 5.18
C ARG A 118 10.57 -6.86 5.53
N VAL A 119 9.91 -7.71 6.29
CA VAL A 119 8.53 -7.55 6.75
C VAL A 119 8.53 -7.20 8.24
N ARG A 120 7.64 -6.29 8.65
CA ARG A 120 7.41 -5.97 10.06
C ARG A 120 6.28 -6.85 10.58
N VAL A 121 6.66 -8.02 11.10
CA VAL A 121 5.71 -9.07 11.54
C VAL A 121 4.67 -8.54 12.55
N GLU A 122 5.08 -7.65 13.45
CA GLU A 122 4.19 -7.04 14.45
C GLU A 122 3.03 -6.21 13.87
N LYS A 123 3.18 -5.72 12.63
CA LYS A 123 2.14 -4.97 11.91
C LYS A 123 1.39 -5.82 10.88
N CYS A 124 1.82 -7.06 10.66
CA CYS A 124 1.15 -7.97 9.76
C CYS A 124 -0.09 -8.58 10.42
N SER A 125 -1.11 -8.84 9.63
CA SER A 125 -2.34 -9.52 10.06
C SER A 125 -2.51 -10.80 9.27
N PHE A 126 -2.55 -11.95 9.95
CA PHE A 126 -2.56 -13.27 9.32
C PHE A 126 -3.91 -13.97 9.46
N LEU A 127 -4.27 -14.76 8.44
CA LEU A 127 -5.43 -15.66 8.44
C LEU A 127 -6.73 -15.02 8.94
N MET A 128 -6.99 -13.79 8.50
CA MET A 128 -8.16 -13.03 8.90
C MET A 128 -9.38 -13.45 8.04
N PRO A 129 -10.56 -13.69 8.64
CA PRO A 129 -11.78 -14.00 7.88
C PRO A 129 -12.38 -12.78 7.17
N GLN A 130 -11.99 -11.58 7.60
CA GLN A 130 -12.36 -10.31 6.98
C GLN A 130 -11.19 -9.33 7.07
N LEU A 131 -11.07 -8.44 6.09
CA LEU A 131 -10.02 -7.43 6.03
C LEU A 131 -10.63 -6.04 5.83
N ARG A 132 -10.21 -5.07 6.65
CA ARG A 132 -10.50 -3.64 6.43
C ARG A 132 -9.39 -3.06 5.57
N TYR A 133 -9.72 -2.66 4.36
CA TYR A 133 -8.74 -2.16 3.40
C TYR A 133 -9.31 -1.09 2.48
N LEU A 134 -8.55 -0.01 2.24
CA LEU A 134 -8.95 1.14 1.41
C LEU A 134 -10.38 1.64 1.68
N GLY A 135 -10.77 1.72 2.96
CA GLY A 135 -12.11 2.20 3.36
C GLY A 135 -13.26 1.21 3.15
N ASN A 136 -12.96 -0.03 2.77
CA ASN A 136 -13.91 -1.11 2.57
C ASN A 136 -13.61 -2.26 3.54
N ILE A 137 -14.61 -3.10 3.79
CA ILE A 137 -14.47 -4.41 4.45
C ILE A 137 -14.66 -5.46 3.37
N ILE A 138 -13.69 -6.37 3.24
CA ILE A 138 -13.76 -7.54 2.37
C ILE A 138 -13.92 -8.77 3.25
N ASP A 139 -14.84 -9.64 2.89
CA ASP A 139 -14.98 -10.99 3.45
C ASP A 139 -15.45 -11.99 2.37
N ALA A 140 -15.72 -13.23 2.78
CA ALA A 140 -16.21 -14.28 1.89
C ALA A 140 -17.55 -13.96 1.18
N THR A 141 -18.34 -13.00 1.70
CA THR A 141 -19.62 -12.58 1.09
C THR A 141 -19.44 -11.45 0.08
N GLY A 142 -18.29 -10.77 0.11
CA GLY A 142 -17.92 -9.74 -0.86
C GLY A 142 -17.36 -8.48 -0.21
N ARG A 143 -17.46 -7.37 -0.95
CA ARG A 143 -16.96 -6.04 -0.56
C ARG A 143 -18.13 -5.20 -0.05
N ARG A 144 -17.95 -4.55 1.12
CA ARG A 144 -18.87 -3.55 1.66
C ARG A 144 -18.13 -2.32 2.18
N PRO A 145 -18.74 -1.12 2.19
CA PRO A 145 -18.10 0.08 2.76
C PRO A 145 -17.86 -0.06 4.27
N ASP A 146 -16.78 0.53 4.78
CA ASP A 146 -16.55 0.62 6.22
C ASP A 146 -17.38 1.75 6.84
N LEU A 147 -18.45 1.38 7.54
CA LEU A 147 -19.39 2.30 8.19
C LEU A 147 -18.72 3.23 9.21
N SER A 148 -17.62 2.81 9.85
CA SER A 148 -16.93 3.62 10.87
C SER A 148 -16.37 4.93 10.28
N LYS A 149 -15.96 4.90 9.02
CA LYS A 149 -15.48 6.08 8.31
C LYS A 149 -16.63 6.93 7.76
N ILE A 150 -17.78 6.33 7.45
CA ILE A 150 -19.02 7.05 7.07
C ILE A 150 -19.53 7.87 8.26
N GLU A 151 -19.50 7.30 9.46
CA GLU A 151 -19.89 8.02 10.68
C GLU A 151 -19.00 9.25 10.95
N ALA A 152 -17.71 9.17 10.62
CA ALA A 152 -16.79 10.30 10.78
C ALA A 152 -17.18 11.49 9.88
N ILE A 153 -17.73 11.24 8.69
CA ILE A 153 -18.25 12.28 7.79
C ILE A 153 -19.58 12.83 8.33
N GLN A 154 -20.49 11.95 8.76
CA GLN A 154 -21.78 12.38 9.31
C GLN A 154 -21.62 13.24 10.57
N LYS A 155 -20.58 12.97 11.37
CA LYS A 155 -20.25 13.73 12.58
C LYS A 155 -19.34 14.93 12.29
N MET A 156 -18.95 15.16 11.04
CA MET A 156 -18.06 16.27 10.70
C MET A 156 -18.81 17.60 10.88
N PRO A 157 -18.27 18.56 11.65
CA PRO A 157 -18.91 19.85 11.83
C PRO A 157 -18.98 20.60 10.50
N GLU A 158 -20.07 21.32 10.28
CA GLU A 158 -20.26 22.17 9.10
C GLU A 158 -19.11 23.20 9.04
N PRO A 159 -18.39 23.32 7.91
CA PRO A 159 -17.26 24.23 7.79
C PRO A 159 -17.74 25.67 8.00
N ARG A 160 -17.14 26.37 8.96
CA ARG A 160 -17.52 27.75 9.33
C ARG A 160 -16.61 28.80 8.70
N ASP A 161 -15.58 28.39 7.97
CA ASP A 161 -14.60 29.27 7.35
C ASP A 161 -14.14 28.76 5.98
N ILE A 162 -13.73 29.70 5.12
CA ILE A 162 -13.25 29.48 3.76
C ILE A 162 -12.02 28.55 3.73
N GLY A 163 -11.18 28.57 4.77
CA GLY A 163 -10.05 27.63 4.89
C GLY A 163 -10.45 26.17 5.20
N GLN A 164 -11.67 25.95 5.73
CA GLN A 164 -12.20 24.63 6.08
C GLN A 164 -12.94 23.98 4.91
N LEU A 165 -13.50 24.79 3.99
CA LEU A 165 -14.21 24.32 2.80
C LEU A 165 -13.37 23.40 1.89
N PRO A 166 -12.13 23.73 1.49
CA PRO A 166 -11.28 22.83 0.70
C PRO A 166 -10.93 21.53 1.43
N ARG A 167 -10.83 21.60 2.77
CA ARG A 167 -10.48 20.45 3.60
C ARG A 167 -11.65 19.47 3.71
N CYS A 168 -12.86 19.99 3.93
CA CYS A 168 -14.09 19.21 3.89
C CYS A 168 -14.36 18.65 2.49
N ALA A 169 -14.21 19.47 1.44
CA ALA A 169 -14.40 19.04 0.05
C ALA A 169 -13.40 17.95 -0.36
N ASN A 170 -12.12 18.08 -0.01
CA ASN A 170 -11.12 17.03 -0.25
C ASN A 170 -11.42 15.75 0.53
N TYR A 171 -11.88 15.88 1.78
CA TYR A 171 -12.27 14.71 2.58
C TYR A 171 -13.41 13.97 1.88
N VAL A 172 -14.49 14.67 1.49
CA VAL A 172 -15.63 14.09 0.75
C VAL A 172 -15.23 13.56 -0.63
N HIS A 173 -14.31 14.21 -1.34
CA HIS A 173 -13.85 13.79 -2.67
C HIS A 173 -13.01 12.50 -2.64
N GLN A 174 -12.24 12.28 -1.58
CA GLN A 174 -11.56 10.99 -1.36
C GLN A 174 -12.56 9.83 -1.17
N TRP A 175 -13.85 10.08 -0.97
CA TRP A 175 -14.88 9.06 -0.85
C TRP A 175 -15.67 8.78 -2.12
N THR A 176 -15.89 9.78 -2.98
CA THR A 176 -16.66 9.60 -4.23
C THR A 176 -15.90 8.86 -5.32
N LEU A 177 -14.61 8.59 -5.13
CA LEU A 177 -13.75 7.82 -6.04
C LEU A 177 -13.58 6.34 -5.65
N TYR A 178 -14.40 5.81 -4.73
CA TYR A 178 -14.36 4.41 -4.26
C TYR A 178 -15.74 3.75 -4.30
#